data_AF-A0A914E311-F1
#
_entry.id   AF-A0A914E311-F1
#
_cell.length_a   1.000
_cell.length_b   1.000
_cell.length_c   1.000
_cell.angle_alpha   90.00
_cell.angle_beta   90.00
_cell.angle_gamma   90.00
#
_symmetry.space_group_name_H-M   'P 1'
#
loop_
_entity.id
_entity.type
_entity.pdbx_description
1 polymer ?
#
loop_
_entity_poly.entity_id
_entity_poly.type
_entity_poly.pdbx_seq_one_letter_code
_entity_poly.pdbx_strand_id
1 'polypeptide(L)'
;MRASFYVSVCIIVGIFIQTFALYQEQKCANAGGVCKNENNCSGKKLIGYCPTQPNNIKCCVSSSVYQEQKCANAGGVCKNENDCSGTKLVGYCPTQPNNIKCCVSSVKSNNCGCNYEYAGTKCSGGPTPGAKRLADYFKAKYGGTTGIYNCRKIADSNRLSLHAEGRAVDVMISGSKGQQAFDYAISIACKTGIQEVIFNRKIWTNGKTKPYTGQNPHTDHVHIGLNRCGAQKWGI
;
A
#
# COMPACT_ATOMS: atom_id res chain seq x y z
N MET A 1 31.00 89.66 -25.72
CA MET A 1 31.11 88.27 -26.21
C MET A 1 30.33 87.39 -25.25
N ARG A 2 29.16 86.87 -25.66
CA ARG A 2 28.31 85.99 -24.83
C ARG A 2 28.42 84.58 -25.37
N ALA A 3 28.97 83.65 -24.58
CA ALA A 3 29.05 82.24 -24.93
C ALA A 3 27.73 81.54 -24.56
N SER A 4 27.10 80.89 -25.54
CA SER A 4 25.95 80.01 -25.31
C SER A 4 26.46 78.61 -24.98
N PHE A 5 26.05 78.07 -23.82
CA PHE A 5 26.28 76.67 -23.45
C PHE A 5 25.06 75.84 -23.87
N TYR A 6 25.28 74.86 -24.75
CA TYR A 6 24.31 73.81 -25.07
C TYR A 6 24.44 72.68 -24.04
N VAL A 7 23.36 72.39 -23.31
CA VAL A 7 23.26 71.20 -22.45
C VAL A 7 22.66 70.07 -23.30
N SER A 8 23.49 69.07 -23.62
CA SER A 8 23.04 67.86 -24.33
C SER A 8 22.44 66.89 -23.31
N VAL A 9 21.15 66.61 -23.44
CA VAL A 9 20.44 65.62 -22.62
C VAL A 9 20.66 64.24 -23.21
N CYS A 10 21.61 63.49 -22.66
CA CYS A 10 21.77 62.06 -22.96
C CYS A 10 20.69 61.25 -22.25
N ILE A 11 19.64 60.86 -22.97
CA ILE A 11 18.66 59.87 -22.51
C ILE A 11 19.33 58.49 -22.59
N ILE A 12 19.82 58.00 -21.45
CA ILE A 12 20.28 56.61 -21.30
C ILE A 12 19.02 55.73 -21.27
N VAL A 13 18.65 55.16 -22.41
CA VAL A 13 17.66 54.08 -22.46
C VAL A 13 18.32 52.85 -21.85
N GLY A 14 18.13 52.67 -20.54
CA GLY A 14 18.53 51.46 -19.83
C GLY A 14 17.71 50.28 -20.34
N ILE A 15 18.28 49.50 -21.27
CA ILE A 15 17.78 48.18 -21.61
C ILE A 15 17.96 47.32 -20.36
N PHE A 16 16.88 47.12 -19.61
CA PHE A 16 16.83 46.09 -18.56
C PHE A 16 16.95 44.73 -19.25
N ILE A 17 18.17 44.25 -19.43
CA ILE A 17 18.42 42.85 -19.74
C ILE A 17 18.10 42.09 -18.45
N GLN A 18 16.85 41.63 -18.32
CA GLN A 18 16.47 40.66 -17.30
C GLN A 18 17.35 39.42 -17.53
N THR A 19 18.36 39.25 -16.68
CA THR A 19 19.09 38.00 -16.59
C THR A 19 18.12 36.98 -15.99
N PHE A 20 17.54 36.14 -16.84
CA PHE A 20 16.68 35.03 -16.42
C PHE A 20 17.54 34.02 -15.67
N ALA A 21 17.66 34.19 -14.35
CA ALA A 21 18.22 33.16 -13.50
C ALA A 21 17.30 31.93 -13.58
N LEU A 22 17.86 30.77 -13.92
CA LEU A 22 17.15 29.50 -13.84
C LEU A 22 16.64 29.32 -12.42
N TYR A 23 15.33 29.13 -12.26
CA TYR A 23 14.73 28.99 -10.94
C TYR A 23 13.69 27.87 -10.92
N GLN A 24 13.44 27.32 -9.74
CA GLN A 24 12.46 26.26 -9.58
C GLN A 24 11.05 26.84 -9.54
N GLU A 25 10.20 26.44 -10.49
CA GLU A 25 8.80 26.87 -10.51
C GLU A 25 7.89 25.92 -9.72
N GLN A 26 6.89 26.47 -9.02
CA GLN A 26 5.97 25.70 -8.17
C GLN A 26 5.19 24.64 -8.97
N LYS A 27 4.83 24.94 -10.22
CA LYS A 27 4.14 24.00 -11.10
C LYS A 27 4.99 22.75 -11.39
N CYS A 28 6.30 22.94 -11.57
CA CYS A 28 7.25 21.84 -11.72
C CYS A 28 7.54 21.13 -10.38
N ALA A 29 7.67 21.88 -9.28
CA ALA A 29 7.88 21.32 -7.95
C ALA A 29 6.70 20.43 -7.51
N ASN A 30 5.47 20.87 -7.74
CA ASN A 30 4.24 20.11 -7.46
C ASN A 30 4.13 18.84 -8.32
N ALA A 31 4.78 18.82 -9.49
CA ALA A 31 4.88 17.64 -10.34
C ALA A 31 6.05 16.70 -9.94
N GLY A 32 6.77 17.02 -8.85
CA GLY A 32 7.92 16.24 -8.37
C GLY A 32 9.16 16.38 -9.27
N GLY A 33 9.28 17.47 -10.02
CA GLY A 33 10.36 17.70 -10.97
C GLY A 33 11.22 18.91 -10.66
N VAL A 34 12.29 19.06 -11.42
CA VAL A 34 13.19 20.21 -11.36
C VAL A 34 13.25 20.90 -12.73
N CYS A 35 13.12 22.22 -12.76
CA CYS A 35 13.31 23.01 -13.97
C CYS A 35 14.80 23.04 -14.33
N LYS A 36 15.18 22.44 -15.45
CA LYS A 36 16.55 22.49 -15.97
C LYS A 36 16.55 22.36 -17.49
N ASN A 37 17.72 22.56 -18.09
CA ASN A 37 17.91 22.41 -19.52
C ASN A 37 17.47 21.02 -19.99
N GLU A 38 16.74 20.96 -21.10
CA GLU A 38 16.20 19.73 -21.65
C GLU A 38 17.27 18.68 -22.00
N ASN A 39 18.49 19.11 -22.31
CA ASN A 39 19.63 18.24 -22.57
C ASN A 39 20.19 17.64 -21.28
N ASN A 40 19.88 18.24 -20.13
CA ASN A 40 20.27 17.78 -18.79
C ASN A 40 19.12 17.03 -18.09
N CYS A 41 18.02 16.73 -18.80
CA CYS A 41 16.95 15.87 -18.31
C CYS A 41 17.30 14.39 -18.52
N SER A 42 17.58 13.67 -17.43
CA SER A 42 17.73 12.21 -17.43
C SER A 42 16.37 11.46 -17.39
N GLY A 43 15.25 12.17 -17.56
CA GLY A 43 13.92 11.61 -17.41
C GLY A 43 12.79 12.34 -18.15
N LYS A 44 11.53 12.09 -17.77
CA LYS A 44 10.36 12.64 -18.48
C LYS A 44 10.35 14.16 -18.43
N LYS A 45 10.18 14.77 -19.61
CA LYS A 45 10.10 16.22 -19.83
C LYS A 45 8.64 16.66 -19.84
N LEU A 46 8.22 17.52 -18.92
CA LEU A 46 6.87 18.11 -18.94
C LEU A 46 6.93 19.49 -19.61
N ILE A 47 6.18 19.66 -20.69
CA ILE A 47 6.08 20.91 -21.47
C ILE A 47 5.10 21.86 -20.77
N GLY A 48 5.48 23.13 -20.59
CA GLY A 48 4.62 24.15 -19.97
C GLY A 48 4.55 24.10 -18.43
N TYR A 49 5.50 23.38 -17.80
CA TYR A 49 5.63 23.29 -16.34
C TYR A 49 6.74 24.19 -15.77
N CYS A 50 7.55 24.79 -16.65
CA CYS A 50 8.43 25.93 -16.35
C CYS A 50 8.07 27.08 -17.34
N PRO A 51 6.81 27.56 -17.34
CA PRO A 51 6.29 28.47 -18.37
C PRO A 51 6.95 29.85 -18.41
N THR A 52 7.59 30.28 -17.32
CA THR A 52 8.26 31.59 -17.27
C THR A 52 9.72 31.52 -17.72
N GLN A 53 10.21 30.31 -18.00
CA GLN A 53 11.58 30.07 -18.39
C GLN A 53 11.73 29.86 -19.90
N PRO A 54 12.94 30.04 -20.46
CA PRO A 54 13.19 29.86 -21.88
C PRO A 54 12.76 28.49 -22.40
N ASN A 55 12.47 28.40 -23.70
CA ASN A 55 11.92 27.20 -24.34
C ASN A 55 12.74 25.92 -24.14
N ASN A 56 14.05 26.02 -23.96
CA ASN A 56 14.97 24.91 -23.71
C ASN A 56 14.97 24.44 -22.24
N ILE A 57 14.19 25.08 -21.36
CA ILE A 57 14.00 24.67 -19.97
C ILE A 57 12.72 23.87 -19.87
N LYS A 58 12.83 22.64 -19.40
CA LYS A 58 11.71 21.74 -19.19
C LYS A 58 11.68 21.34 -17.73
N CYS A 59 10.49 21.01 -17.25
CA CYS A 59 10.39 20.34 -15.96
C CYS A 59 10.83 18.90 -16.15
N CYS A 60 12.02 18.57 -15.64
CA CYS A 60 12.52 17.21 -15.66
C CYS A 60 12.07 16.54 -14.37
N VAL A 61 11.11 15.65 -14.47
CA VAL A 61 10.79 14.73 -13.37
C VAL A 61 11.74 13.54 -13.48
N SER A 62 12.27 13.07 -12.36
CA SER A 62 13.02 11.81 -12.37
C SER A 62 12.09 10.71 -12.86
N SER A 63 12.49 9.98 -13.91
CA SER A 63 11.79 8.78 -14.39
C SER A 63 11.69 7.67 -13.34
N SER A 64 12.33 7.83 -12.18
CA SER A 64 12.25 6.89 -11.07
C SER A 64 10.93 7.08 -10.35
N VAL A 65 9.96 6.27 -10.76
CA VAL A 65 8.86 5.83 -9.89
C VAL A 65 9.41 5.65 -8.48
N TYR A 66 8.88 6.37 -7.50
CA TYR A 66 9.41 6.36 -6.14
C TYR A 66 8.55 5.47 -5.24
N GLN A 67 9.16 4.88 -4.23
CA GLN A 67 8.45 3.96 -3.36
C GLN A 67 7.60 4.73 -2.34
N GLU A 68 6.33 4.35 -2.22
CA GLU A 68 5.42 4.90 -1.20
C GLU A 68 5.18 3.92 -0.07
N GLN A 69 5.03 4.42 1.15
CA GLN A 69 4.86 3.59 2.36
C GLN A 69 3.62 2.70 2.27
N LYS A 70 2.54 3.18 1.64
CA LYS A 70 1.31 2.38 1.44
C LYS A 70 1.57 1.16 0.55
N CYS A 71 2.35 1.32 -0.51
CA CYS A 71 2.79 0.21 -1.36
C CYS A 71 3.82 -0.68 -0.64
N ALA A 72 4.77 -0.10 0.11
CA ALA A 72 5.76 -0.85 0.88
C ALA A 72 5.11 -1.73 1.96
N ASN A 73 4.10 -1.21 2.66
CA ASN A 73 3.30 -1.95 3.65
C ASN A 73 2.49 -3.09 3.00
N ALA A 74 2.12 -2.94 1.73
CA ALA A 74 1.50 -4.00 0.94
C ALA A 74 2.50 -5.05 0.44
N GLY A 75 3.80 -4.87 0.69
CA GLY A 75 4.87 -5.75 0.22
C GLY A 75 5.17 -5.59 -1.28
N GLY A 76 4.80 -4.47 -1.88
CA GLY A 76 5.00 -4.19 -3.30
C GLY A 76 6.01 -3.09 -3.55
N VAL A 77 6.31 -2.87 -4.84
CA VAL A 77 7.14 -1.78 -5.33
C VAL A 77 6.32 -0.94 -6.31
N CYS A 78 6.32 0.38 -6.15
CA CYS A 78 5.70 1.27 -7.14
C CYS A 78 6.49 1.17 -8.45
N LYS A 79 5.84 0.75 -9.53
CA LYS A 79 6.40 0.78 -10.90
C LYS A 79 5.33 1.21 -11.89
N ASN A 80 5.74 1.46 -13.13
CA ASN A 80 4.81 1.62 -14.23
C ASN A 80 3.96 0.35 -14.36
N GLU A 81 2.68 0.49 -14.72
CA GLU A 81 1.78 -0.64 -14.91
C GLU A 81 2.27 -1.65 -15.95
N ASN A 82 3.08 -1.21 -16.91
CA ASN A 82 3.71 -2.06 -17.93
C ASN A 82 4.98 -2.78 -17.42
N ASP A 83 5.59 -2.26 -16.36
CA ASP A 83 6.79 -2.83 -15.71
C ASP A 83 6.44 -3.70 -14.49
N CYS A 84 5.13 -3.86 -14.21
CA CYS A 84 4.65 -4.76 -13.17
C CYS A 84 4.65 -6.22 -13.66
N SER A 85 5.52 -7.05 -13.07
CA SER A 85 5.34 -8.50 -13.06
C SER A 85 4.48 -8.92 -11.86
N GLY A 86 3.17 -9.12 -12.08
CA GLY A 86 2.23 -9.59 -11.04
C GLY A 86 1.00 -8.72 -10.77
N THR A 87 0.50 -8.77 -9.54
CA THR A 87 -0.74 -8.08 -9.15
C THR A 87 -0.50 -6.58 -9.03
N LYS A 88 -1.38 -5.80 -9.65
CA LYS A 88 -1.32 -4.33 -9.71
C LYS A 88 -2.33 -3.75 -8.72
N LEU A 89 -1.87 -3.17 -7.61
CA LEU A 89 -2.75 -2.52 -6.66
C LEU A 89 -2.94 -1.04 -7.02
N VAL A 90 -4.18 -0.65 -7.34
CA VAL A 90 -4.57 0.73 -7.68
C VAL A 90 -4.74 1.57 -6.42
N GLY A 91 -4.23 2.81 -6.40
CA GLY A 91 -4.35 3.72 -5.25
C GLY A 91 -3.39 3.41 -4.08
N TYR A 92 -2.41 2.53 -4.30
CA TYR A 92 -1.34 2.21 -3.34
C TYR A 92 -0.05 3.00 -3.59
N CYS A 93 0.03 3.67 -4.74
CA CYS A 93 0.98 4.73 -5.04
C CYS A 93 0.19 6.04 -5.33
N PRO A 94 -0.60 6.55 -4.36
CA PRO A 94 -1.57 7.62 -4.58
C PRO A 94 -0.96 8.98 -4.94
N THR A 95 0.30 9.24 -4.60
CA THR A 95 0.97 10.50 -4.94
C THR A 95 1.67 10.45 -6.30
N GLN A 96 1.52 9.34 -7.03
CA GLN A 96 2.12 9.11 -8.34
C GLN A 96 1.08 9.09 -9.46
N PRO A 97 1.50 9.33 -10.72
CA PRO A 97 0.60 9.32 -11.87
C PRO A 97 -0.21 8.03 -12.00
N ASN A 98 -1.38 8.10 -12.65
CA ASN A 98 -2.31 6.98 -12.78
C ASN A 98 -1.71 5.71 -13.40
N ASN A 99 -0.68 5.83 -14.24
CA ASN A 99 0.03 4.70 -14.85
C ASN A 99 1.06 4.05 -13.91
N ILE A 100 1.21 4.55 -12.67
CA ILE A 100 2.01 3.94 -11.62
C ILE A 100 1.11 3.10 -10.73
N LYS A 101 1.47 1.82 -10.58
CA LYS A 101 0.76 0.87 -9.71
C LYS A 101 1.73 0.35 -8.67
N CYS A 102 1.18 -0.07 -7.53
CA CYS A 102 1.96 -0.87 -6.62
C CYS A 102 2.03 -2.29 -7.20
N CYS A 103 3.19 -2.63 -7.76
CA CYS A 103 3.48 -3.95 -8.27
C CYS A 103 3.93 -4.81 -7.10
N VAL A 104 3.05 -5.67 -6.63
CA VAL A 104 3.51 -6.80 -5.81
C VAL A 104 3.98 -7.86 -6.79
N SER A 105 5.21 -8.38 -6.59
CA SER A 105 5.71 -9.50 -7.38
C SER A 105 4.58 -10.53 -7.48
N SER A 106 4.23 -10.98 -8.69
CA SER A 106 3.39 -12.16 -8.91
C SER A 106 3.94 -13.20 -7.98
N VAL A 107 3.23 -13.44 -6.87
CA VAL A 107 3.92 -13.96 -5.70
C VAL A 107 4.47 -15.30 -6.14
N LYS A 108 5.80 -15.46 -6.16
CA LYS A 108 6.48 -16.72 -6.44
C LYS A 108 5.80 -17.71 -5.52
N SER A 109 4.84 -18.48 -6.04
CA SER A 109 3.95 -19.37 -5.29
C SER A 109 3.70 -18.91 -3.84
N ASN A 110 2.59 -18.19 -3.60
CA ASN A 110 2.03 -17.91 -2.26
C ASN A 110 1.74 -19.17 -1.41
N ASN A 111 2.24 -20.34 -1.78
CA ASN A 111 2.00 -21.60 -1.11
C ASN A 111 2.73 -21.62 0.25
N CYS A 112 2.20 -20.85 1.18
CA CYS A 112 2.45 -20.95 2.61
C CYS A 112 1.89 -22.27 3.19
N GLY A 113 1.20 -23.05 2.36
CA GLY A 113 0.42 -24.19 2.80
C GLY A 113 -0.67 -23.76 3.77
N CYS A 114 -1.25 -24.73 4.44
CA CYS A 114 -2.26 -24.56 5.48
C CYS A 114 -1.88 -25.35 6.74
N ASN A 115 -0.58 -25.54 6.93
CA ASN A 115 -0.05 -26.27 8.08
C ASN A 115 -0.43 -25.53 9.37
N TYR A 116 -0.89 -26.29 10.35
CA TYR A 116 -1.24 -25.75 11.65
C TYR A 116 0.00 -25.39 12.47
N GLU A 117 0.06 -24.14 12.90
CA GLU A 117 1.10 -23.56 13.73
C GLU A 117 0.49 -22.88 14.94
N TYR A 118 0.78 -23.45 16.11
CA TYR A 118 0.37 -22.88 17.39
C TYR A 118 0.90 -21.46 17.60
N ALA A 119 0.13 -20.70 18.38
CA ALA A 119 0.57 -19.41 18.87
C ALA A 119 1.87 -19.53 19.68
N GLY A 120 2.71 -18.48 19.62
CA GLY A 120 3.88 -18.33 20.47
C GLY A 120 3.55 -18.25 21.96
N THR A 121 4.58 -18.08 22.79
CA THR A 121 4.45 -18.01 24.25
C THR A 121 4.31 -16.59 24.81
N LYS A 122 4.44 -15.58 23.95
CA LYS A 122 4.36 -14.16 24.31
C LYS A 122 3.47 -13.42 23.32
N CYS A 123 2.81 -12.37 23.79
CA CYS A 123 2.05 -11.49 22.92
C CYS A 123 2.99 -10.70 21.99
N SER A 124 2.58 -10.54 20.73
CA SER A 124 3.38 -9.85 19.70
C SER A 124 3.35 -8.33 19.82
N GLY A 125 2.42 -7.76 20.60
CA GLY A 125 2.22 -6.31 20.73
C GLY A 125 1.35 -5.70 19.64
N GLY A 126 0.94 -6.46 18.61
CA GLY A 126 0.06 -5.93 17.58
C GLY A 126 -0.20 -6.86 16.39
N PRO A 127 -1.01 -6.39 15.44
CA PRO A 127 -1.37 -7.13 14.23
C PRO A 127 -0.20 -7.29 13.26
N THR A 128 -0.05 -8.50 12.71
CA THR A 128 0.93 -8.78 11.65
C THR A 128 0.50 -8.17 10.31
N PRO A 129 1.44 -7.89 9.38
CA PRO A 129 1.12 -7.29 8.08
C PRO A 129 0.12 -8.11 7.24
N GLY A 130 0.27 -9.44 7.24
CA GLY A 130 -0.63 -10.35 6.54
C GLY A 130 -2.03 -10.37 7.15
N ALA A 131 -2.15 -10.36 8.48
CA ALA A 131 -3.45 -10.28 9.13
C ALA A 131 -4.17 -8.95 8.82
N LYS A 132 -3.45 -7.83 8.73
CA LYS A 132 -4.03 -6.54 8.28
C LYS A 132 -4.58 -6.65 6.85
N ARG A 133 -3.79 -7.19 5.92
CA ARG A 133 -4.22 -7.34 4.51
C ARG A 133 -5.42 -8.29 4.37
N LEU A 134 -5.43 -9.39 5.12
CA LEU A 134 -6.57 -10.30 5.18
C LEU A 134 -7.83 -9.60 5.70
N ALA A 135 -7.71 -8.84 6.79
CA ALA A 135 -8.82 -8.07 7.35
C ALA A 135 -9.37 -7.04 6.36
N ASP A 136 -8.49 -6.25 5.73
CA ASP A 136 -8.88 -5.26 4.71
C ASP A 136 -9.60 -5.92 3.53
N TYR A 137 -9.10 -7.08 3.07
CA TYR A 137 -9.70 -7.81 1.97
C TYR A 137 -11.10 -8.34 2.31
N PHE A 138 -11.26 -9.02 3.46
CA PHE A 138 -12.56 -9.56 3.86
C PHE A 138 -13.57 -8.45 4.19
N LYS A 139 -13.12 -7.36 4.81
CA LYS A 139 -13.92 -6.16 5.03
C LYS A 139 -14.41 -5.55 3.71
N ALA A 140 -13.53 -5.43 2.72
CA ALA A 140 -13.92 -4.91 1.40
C ALA A 140 -14.89 -5.86 0.67
N LYS A 141 -14.69 -7.17 0.78
CA LYS A 141 -15.49 -8.19 0.06
C LYS A 141 -16.86 -8.45 0.68
N TYR A 142 -16.96 -8.50 2.00
CA TYR A 142 -18.16 -8.93 2.73
C TYR A 142 -18.78 -7.83 3.61
N GLY A 143 -18.07 -6.73 3.84
CA GLY A 143 -18.43 -5.71 4.83
C GLY A 143 -18.06 -6.12 6.25
N GLY A 144 -18.70 -5.47 7.23
CA GLY A 144 -18.46 -5.72 8.66
C GLY A 144 -17.26 -4.98 9.24
N THR A 145 -17.13 -5.02 10.56
CA THR A 145 -15.91 -4.60 11.29
C THR A 145 -14.96 -5.78 11.44
N THR A 146 -13.69 -5.50 11.72
CA THR A 146 -12.67 -6.53 11.90
C THR A 146 -11.89 -6.34 13.18
N GLY A 147 -11.71 -7.41 13.95
CA GLY A 147 -10.80 -7.48 15.09
C GLY A 147 -9.56 -8.31 14.74
N ILE A 148 -8.36 -7.89 15.17
CA ILE A 148 -7.12 -8.61 14.81
C ILE A 148 -6.30 -8.99 16.04
N TYR A 149 -6.05 -8.05 16.94
CA TYR A 149 -5.12 -8.25 18.05
C TYR A 149 -5.85 -8.21 19.39
N ASN A 150 -5.60 -9.23 20.21
CA ASN A 150 -6.05 -9.29 21.59
C ASN A 150 -5.09 -10.20 22.37
N CYS A 151 -4.29 -9.62 23.27
CA CYS A 151 -3.31 -10.34 24.08
C CYS A 151 -4.01 -11.16 25.17
N ARG A 152 -4.37 -12.41 24.83
CA ARG A 152 -5.04 -13.32 25.77
C ARG A 152 -4.74 -14.79 25.48
N LYS A 153 -4.97 -15.61 26.50
CA LYS A 153 -5.08 -17.06 26.37
C LYS A 153 -6.43 -17.45 25.73
N ILE A 154 -6.46 -18.62 25.11
CA ILE A 154 -7.70 -19.29 24.72
C ILE A 154 -8.45 -19.65 26.02
N ALA A 155 -9.77 -19.50 26.03
CA ALA A 155 -10.58 -19.89 27.19
C ALA A 155 -10.32 -21.36 27.56
N ASP A 156 -10.24 -21.63 28.87
CA ASP A 156 -9.94 -22.96 29.43
C ASP A 156 -8.62 -23.58 28.95
N SER A 157 -7.67 -22.75 28.53
CA SER A 157 -6.36 -23.20 28.06
C SER A 157 -5.23 -22.35 28.61
N ASN A 158 -4.05 -22.95 28.75
CA ASN A 158 -2.82 -22.22 29.03
C ASN A 158 -2.14 -21.65 27.79
N ARG A 159 -2.71 -21.88 26.60
CA ARG A 159 -2.16 -21.47 25.32
C ARG A 159 -2.63 -20.07 24.93
N LEU A 160 -1.74 -19.28 24.37
CA LEU A 160 -2.12 -18.01 23.75
C LEU A 160 -3.01 -18.23 22.53
N SER A 161 -3.93 -17.29 22.30
CA SER A 161 -4.71 -17.22 21.07
C SER A 161 -3.84 -16.77 19.89
N LEU A 162 -4.21 -17.13 18.66
CA LEU A 162 -3.62 -16.52 17.46
C LEU A 162 -3.83 -15.00 17.39
N HIS A 163 -4.87 -14.47 18.05
CA HIS A 163 -5.03 -13.01 18.23
C HIS A 163 -3.92 -12.39 19.08
N ALA A 164 -3.37 -13.14 20.05
CA ALA A 164 -2.28 -12.65 20.90
C ALA A 164 -0.95 -12.55 20.13
N GLU A 165 -0.79 -13.35 19.07
CA GLU A 165 0.34 -13.23 18.13
C GLU A 165 0.01 -12.28 16.96
N GLY A 166 -1.21 -11.72 16.91
CA GLY A 166 -1.65 -10.80 15.86
C GLY A 166 -1.80 -11.46 14.49
N ARG A 167 -2.06 -12.76 14.44
CA ARG A 167 -2.18 -13.57 13.21
C ARG A 167 -3.58 -14.09 12.95
N ALA A 168 -4.56 -13.67 13.73
CA ALA A 168 -5.97 -13.99 13.51
C ALA A 168 -6.79 -12.75 13.20
N VAL A 169 -7.89 -12.94 12.48
CA VAL A 169 -8.85 -11.91 12.12
C VAL A 169 -10.25 -12.42 12.43
N ASP A 170 -10.99 -11.65 13.22
CA ASP A 170 -12.44 -11.83 13.38
C ASP A 170 -13.14 -10.87 12.44
N VAL A 171 -13.92 -11.40 11.50
CA VAL A 171 -14.77 -10.62 10.59
C VAL A 171 -16.18 -10.64 11.14
N MET A 172 -16.70 -9.49 11.60
CA MET A 172 -17.97 -9.37 12.31
C MET A 172 -19.16 -9.44 11.33
N ILE A 173 -19.38 -10.64 10.79
CA ILE A 173 -20.45 -11.00 9.87
C ILE A 173 -21.05 -12.35 10.29
N SER A 174 -22.38 -12.47 10.16
CA SER A 174 -23.15 -13.63 10.63
C SER A 174 -24.07 -14.17 9.54
N GLY A 175 -24.84 -15.22 9.88
CA GLY A 175 -25.84 -15.81 8.98
C GLY A 175 -25.25 -16.32 7.66
N SER A 176 -25.99 -16.10 6.56
CA SER A 176 -25.59 -16.55 5.22
C SER A 176 -24.28 -15.90 4.74
N LYS A 177 -24.05 -14.62 5.07
CA LYS A 177 -22.80 -13.92 4.73
C LYS A 177 -21.60 -14.50 5.48
N GLY A 178 -21.76 -14.80 6.77
CA GLY A 178 -20.74 -15.49 7.55
C GLY A 178 -20.40 -16.87 6.98
N GLN A 179 -21.42 -17.62 6.54
CA GLN A 179 -21.22 -18.92 5.89
C GLN A 179 -20.45 -18.79 4.57
N GLN A 180 -20.81 -17.82 3.71
CA GLN A 180 -20.09 -17.55 2.46
C GLN A 180 -18.62 -17.18 2.70
N ALA A 181 -18.34 -16.35 3.71
CA ALA A 181 -16.99 -15.97 4.06
C ALA A 181 -16.18 -17.15 4.62
N PHE A 182 -16.79 -18.00 5.44
CA PHE A 182 -16.18 -19.25 5.94
C PHE A 182 -15.78 -20.17 4.78
N ASP A 183 -16.71 -20.47 3.87
CA ASP A 183 -16.47 -21.36 2.73
C ASP A 183 -15.40 -20.79 1.78
N TYR A 184 -15.44 -19.47 1.54
CA TYR A 184 -14.44 -18.80 0.72
C TYR A 184 -13.04 -18.82 1.34
N ALA A 185 -12.92 -18.52 2.64
CA ALA A 185 -11.64 -18.57 3.36
C ALA A 185 -10.99 -19.95 3.25
N ILE A 186 -11.77 -21.02 3.37
CA ILE A 186 -11.31 -22.40 3.17
C ILE A 186 -10.82 -22.61 1.75
N SER A 187 -11.57 -22.14 0.74
CA SER A 187 -11.24 -22.34 -0.69
C SER A 187 -9.87 -21.76 -1.10
N ILE A 188 -9.40 -20.72 -0.40
CA ILE A 188 -8.11 -20.08 -0.65
C ILE A 188 -7.03 -20.50 0.35
N ALA A 189 -7.37 -21.31 1.35
CA ALA A 189 -6.61 -21.36 2.59
C ALA A 189 -5.13 -21.74 2.43
N CYS A 190 -4.87 -22.88 1.78
CA CYS A 190 -3.50 -23.37 1.59
C CYS A 190 -2.69 -22.50 0.61
N LYS A 191 -3.37 -21.78 -0.28
CA LYS A 191 -2.74 -20.82 -1.19
C LYS A 191 -2.36 -19.52 -0.51
N THR A 192 -2.90 -19.21 0.67
CA THR A 192 -2.70 -17.90 1.31
C THR A 192 -2.12 -18.00 2.72
N GLY A 193 -1.88 -19.21 3.23
CA GLY A 193 -1.40 -19.41 4.60
C GLY A 193 -2.49 -19.33 5.66
N ILE A 194 -3.78 -19.52 5.31
CA ILE A 194 -4.83 -19.70 6.32
C ILE A 194 -4.70 -21.13 6.86
N GLN A 195 -4.62 -21.25 8.18
CA GLN A 195 -4.48 -22.54 8.88
C GLN A 195 -5.72 -22.93 9.68
N GLU A 196 -6.58 -21.96 9.99
CA GLU A 196 -7.74 -22.13 10.86
C GLU A 196 -8.87 -21.20 10.41
N VAL A 197 -10.08 -21.72 10.30
CA VAL A 197 -11.30 -20.92 10.10
C VAL A 197 -12.39 -21.44 11.04
N ILE A 198 -13.02 -20.58 11.82
CA ILE A 198 -14.10 -20.97 12.75
C ILE A 198 -15.34 -20.14 12.46
N PHE A 199 -16.47 -20.82 12.30
CA PHE A 199 -17.78 -20.18 12.17
C PHE A 199 -18.89 -21.15 12.54
N ASN A 200 -19.90 -20.67 13.26
CA ASN A 200 -21.14 -21.36 13.56
C ASN A 200 -20.91 -22.81 14.04
N ARG A 201 -20.15 -22.96 15.14
CA ARG A 201 -19.78 -24.24 15.75
C ARG A 201 -19.05 -25.22 14.81
N LYS A 202 -18.40 -24.72 13.76
CA LYS A 202 -17.51 -25.48 12.88
C LYS A 202 -16.12 -24.88 12.91
N ILE A 203 -15.12 -25.74 12.82
CA ILE A 203 -13.73 -25.35 12.64
C ILE A 203 -13.13 -26.11 11.46
N TRP A 204 -12.48 -25.39 10.57
CA TRP A 204 -11.62 -25.95 9.55
C TRP A 204 -10.16 -25.78 9.96
N THR A 205 -9.41 -26.89 10.02
CA THR A 205 -7.94 -26.90 10.19
C THR A 205 -7.36 -28.11 9.46
N ASN A 206 -6.11 -28.04 9.01
CA ASN A 206 -5.41 -29.14 8.34
C ASN A 206 -6.24 -29.81 7.22
N GLY A 207 -6.93 -29.00 6.41
CA GLY A 207 -7.70 -29.49 5.25
C GLY A 207 -9.05 -30.13 5.60
N LYS A 208 -9.48 -30.14 6.86
CA LYS A 208 -10.72 -30.80 7.28
C LYS A 208 -11.60 -29.88 8.11
N THR A 209 -12.90 -29.90 7.84
CA THR A 209 -13.92 -29.29 8.70
C THR A 209 -14.40 -30.30 9.72
N LYS A 210 -14.52 -29.87 10.98
CA LYS A 210 -15.02 -30.68 12.10
C LYS A 210 -15.88 -29.83 13.05
N PRO A 211 -16.66 -30.45 13.95
CA PRO A 211 -17.38 -29.72 15.00
C PRO A 211 -16.40 -28.91 15.87
N TYR A 212 -16.80 -27.68 16.21
CA TYR A 212 -16.08 -26.82 17.14
C TYR A 212 -16.77 -26.82 18.50
N THR A 213 -16.00 -27.11 19.54
CA THR A 213 -16.49 -27.28 20.92
C THR A 213 -15.97 -26.21 21.89
N GLY A 214 -15.31 -25.16 21.38
CA GLY A 214 -14.86 -24.06 22.24
C GLY A 214 -16.03 -23.22 22.76
N GLN A 215 -15.77 -22.47 23.83
CA GLN A 215 -16.80 -21.75 24.58
C GLN A 215 -17.59 -20.73 23.74
N ASN A 216 -16.92 -19.97 22.87
CA ASN A 216 -17.60 -19.04 21.96
C ASN A 216 -18.07 -19.82 20.72
N PRO A 217 -19.36 -19.87 20.39
CA PRO A 217 -19.86 -20.67 19.26
C PRO A 217 -19.58 -20.05 17.87
N HIS A 218 -19.00 -18.84 17.80
CA HIS A 218 -18.68 -18.11 16.56
C HIS A 218 -19.90 -17.95 15.63
N THR A 219 -21.08 -17.65 16.19
CA THR A 219 -22.31 -17.46 15.42
C THR A 219 -22.47 -16.04 14.87
N ASP A 220 -21.72 -15.09 15.43
CA ASP A 220 -21.78 -13.66 15.16
C ASP A 220 -20.57 -13.11 14.38
N HIS A 221 -19.54 -13.93 14.18
CA HIS A 221 -18.33 -13.56 13.44
C HIS A 221 -17.63 -14.79 12.85
N VAL A 222 -16.87 -14.58 11.77
CA VAL A 222 -15.96 -15.58 11.20
C VAL A 222 -14.55 -15.33 11.73
N HIS A 223 -13.98 -16.30 12.43
CA HIS A 223 -12.58 -16.26 12.86
C HIS A 223 -11.69 -16.88 11.78
N ILE A 224 -10.60 -16.21 11.41
CA ILE A 224 -9.64 -16.66 10.40
C ILE A 224 -8.21 -16.54 10.95
N GLY A 225 -7.53 -17.66 11.16
CA GLY A 225 -6.16 -17.75 11.62
C GLY A 225 -5.16 -18.02 10.49
N LEU A 226 -4.11 -17.21 10.39
CA LEU A 226 -2.99 -17.40 9.46
C LEU A 226 -1.86 -18.20 10.12
N ASN A 227 -1.12 -19.01 9.37
CA ASN A 227 0.20 -19.51 9.79
C ASN A 227 1.25 -18.39 9.70
N ARG A 228 2.48 -18.58 10.18
CA ARG A 228 3.47 -17.49 10.19
C ARG A 228 3.83 -16.97 8.80
N CYS A 229 3.87 -17.86 7.80
CA CYS A 229 4.08 -17.46 6.41
C CYS A 229 2.97 -16.53 5.92
N GLY A 230 1.70 -16.92 6.08
CA GLY A 230 0.55 -16.08 5.75
C GLY A 230 0.55 -14.77 6.54
N ALA A 231 0.84 -14.83 7.83
CA ALA A 231 0.91 -13.63 8.68
C ALA A 231 1.94 -12.60 8.24
N GLN A 232 3.03 -13.00 7.58
CA GLN A 232 4.01 -12.06 7.04
C GLN A 232 3.59 -11.51 5.68
N LYS A 233 3.11 -12.38 4.77
CA LYS A 233 2.98 -12.07 3.34
C LYS A 233 1.62 -12.39 2.70
N TRP A 234 0.53 -12.49 3.49
CA TRP A 234 -0.81 -12.82 2.97
C TRP A 234 -1.18 -11.99 1.73
N GLY A 235 -1.71 -12.69 0.72
CA GLY A 235 -2.24 -12.13 -0.54
C GLY A 235 -2.83 -13.25 -1.42
N ILE A 236 -3.74 -12.88 -2.31
CA ILE A 236 -4.38 -13.77 -3.32
C ILE A 236 -3.80 -13.44 -4.70
#